data_AF-A0A285N5E8-F1
#
_entry.id   AF-A0A285N5E8-F1
#
_cell.length_a   1.000
_cell.length_b   1.000
_cell.length_c   1.000
_cell.angle_alpha   90.00
_cell.angle_beta   90.00
_cell.angle_gamma   90.00
#
_symmetry.space_group_name_H-M   'P 1'
#
loop_
_entity.id
_entity.type
_entity.pdbx_description
1 polymer ?
#
loop_
_entity_poly.entity_id
_entity_poly.type
_entity_poly.pdbx_seq_one_letter_code
_entity_poly.pdbx_strand_id
1 'polypeptide(L)'
;MNRIFFLLIFLSSMFLYGCEDRPSDDLIRENLKGLESIGDIKNYKRLNGYRDGNYYVVEYSFDLYIDQNKLKSALNKAKNMDSIESFQIGVALFGLALRCSKKAIEGKEPCKIKDKIKFVKGEKGWSVVE
;
A
#
# COMPACT_ATOMS: atom_id res chain seq x y z
N MET A 1 37.17 10.60 -36.21
CA MET A 1 37.30 10.26 -34.78
C MET A 1 36.20 10.84 -33.86
N ASN A 2 35.22 11.64 -34.34
CA ASN A 2 34.26 12.32 -33.45
C ASN A 2 32.89 11.63 -33.24
N ARG A 3 32.52 10.59 -34.00
CA ARG A 3 31.18 9.98 -33.89
C ARG A 3 31.05 8.94 -32.77
N ILE A 4 32.11 8.17 -32.50
CA ILE A 4 32.12 7.12 -31.47
C ILE A 4 32.13 7.73 -30.07
N PHE A 5 32.82 8.87 -29.90
CA PHE A 5 32.90 9.58 -28.62
C PHE A 5 31.54 10.15 -28.17
N PHE A 6 30.76 10.69 -29.12
CA PHE A 6 29.40 11.17 -28.85
C PHE A 6 28.42 10.05 -28.48
N LEU A 7 28.54 8.88 -29.13
CA LEU A 7 27.73 7.70 -28.80
C LEU A 7 28.04 7.17 -27.39
N LEU A 8 29.30 7.19 -26.96
CA LEU A 8 29.69 6.78 -25.60
C LEU A 8 29.15 7.73 -24.51
N ILE A 9 29.15 9.04 -24.75
CA ILE A 9 28.59 10.05 -23.82
C ILE A 9 27.05 9.96 -23.76
N PHE A 10 26.40 9.69 -24.90
CA PHE A 10 24.96 9.48 -24.95
C PHE A 10 24.55 8.18 -24.26
N LEU A 11 25.34 7.11 -24.40
CA LEU A 11 25.11 5.85 -23.71
C LEU A 11 25.35 5.96 -22.20
N SER A 12 26.36 6.73 -21.75
CA SER A 12 26.64 6.93 -20.32
C SER A 12 25.59 7.81 -19.63
N SER A 13 24.97 8.75 -20.34
CA SER A 13 23.90 9.61 -19.80
C SER A 13 22.56 8.89 -19.63
N MET A 14 22.32 7.77 -20.33
CA MET A 14 21.14 6.93 -20.09
C MET A 14 21.21 6.12 -18.79
N PHE A 15 22.41 5.92 -18.22
CA PHE A 15 22.58 5.26 -16.92
C PHE A 15 22.49 6.22 -15.71
N LEU A 16 22.32 7.53 -15.96
CA LEU A 16 22.18 8.55 -14.91
C LEU A 16 20.73 9.00 -14.67
N TYR A 17 19.74 8.31 -15.25
CA TYR A 17 18.37 8.40 -14.77
C TYR A 17 18.32 7.82 -13.36
N GLY A 18 18.51 8.70 -12.38
CA GLY A 18 18.71 8.37 -10.99
C GLY A 18 17.67 7.40 -10.47
N CYS A 19 18.15 6.32 -9.86
CA CYS A 19 17.40 5.58 -8.86
C CYS A 19 17.08 6.58 -7.74
N GLU A 20 15.96 7.28 -7.87
CA GLU A 20 15.42 8.09 -6.79
C GLU A 20 15.21 7.15 -5.61
N ASP A 21 15.97 7.37 -4.53
CA ASP A 21 15.97 6.55 -3.33
C ASP A 21 14.66 6.75 -2.57
N ARG A 22 13.63 6.02 -3.00
CA ARG A 22 12.27 6.03 -2.48
C ARG A 22 11.77 4.61 -2.26
N PRO A 23 10.88 4.37 -1.29
CA PRO A 23 10.28 3.07 -1.07
C PRO A 23 9.53 2.62 -2.33
N SER A 24 9.62 1.32 -2.65
CA SER A 24 8.95 0.74 -3.82
C SER A 24 7.44 0.63 -3.62
N ASP A 25 6.69 0.60 -4.72
CA ASP A 25 5.23 0.34 -4.66
C ASP A 25 4.93 -1.07 -4.16
N ASP A 26 5.83 -2.03 -4.39
CA ASP A 26 5.67 -3.41 -3.92
C ASP A 26 5.63 -3.49 -2.39
N LEU A 27 6.46 -2.69 -1.71
CA LEU A 27 6.47 -2.61 -0.24
C LEU A 27 5.14 -2.05 0.30
N ILE A 28 4.53 -1.11 -0.43
CA ILE A 28 3.20 -0.59 -0.08
C ILE A 28 2.14 -1.66 -0.32
N ARG A 29 2.19 -2.36 -1.46
CA ARG A 29 1.24 -3.44 -1.79
C ARG A 29 1.30 -4.57 -0.78
N GLU A 30 2.49 -4.90 -0.26
CA GLU A 30 2.63 -5.89 0.81
C GLU A 30 1.86 -5.51 2.07
N ASN A 31 1.91 -4.24 2.48
CA ASN A 31 1.10 -3.75 3.61
C ASN A 31 -0.41 -3.85 3.34
N LEU A 32 -0.82 -3.73 2.08
CA LEU A 32 -2.23 -3.82 1.69
C LEU A 32 -2.74 -5.27 1.57
N LYS A 33 -1.87 -6.29 1.54
CA LYS A 33 -2.29 -7.71 1.46
C LYS A 33 -3.24 -8.12 2.58
N GLY A 34 -3.14 -7.50 3.76
CA GLY A 34 -4.07 -7.74 4.86
C GLY A 34 -5.53 -7.49 4.46
N LEU A 35 -5.78 -6.50 3.60
CA LEU A 35 -7.13 -6.16 3.12
C LEU A 35 -7.61 -7.09 2.01
N GLU A 36 -6.72 -7.84 1.35
CA GLU A 36 -7.11 -8.85 0.35
C GLU A 36 -7.87 -10.04 0.99
N SER A 37 -7.74 -10.20 2.31
CA SER A 37 -8.48 -11.21 3.08
C SER A 37 -9.99 -10.94 3.16
N ILE A 38 -10.43 -9.71 2.90
CA ILE A 38 -11.84 -9.27 2.99
C ILE A 38 -12.40 -8.75 1.66
N GLY A 39 -11.57 -8.60 0.63
CA GLY A 39 -11.99 -8.04 -0.65
C GLY A 39 -10.88 -8.01 -1.69
N ASP A 40 -11.12 -7.28 -2.78
CA ASP A 40 -10.15 -7.08 -3.86
C ASP A 40 -9.73 -5.61 -3.92
N ILE A 41 -8.43 -5.37 -4.04
CA ILE A 41 -7.87 -4.03 -4.22
C ILE A 41 -7.72 -3.75 -5.72
N LYS A 42 -8.30 -2.64 -6.17
CA LYS A 42 -8.18 -2.17 -7.56
C LYS A 42 -7.78 -0.71 -7.61
N ASN A 43 -7.37 -0.26 -8.79
CA ASN A 43 -7.06 1.15 -9.08
C ASN A 43 -6.05 1.77 -8.10
N TYR A 44 -5.10 0.97 -7.61
CA TYR A 44 -4.02 1.47 -6.76
C TYR A 44 -3.24 2.57 -7.48
N LYS A 45 -3.03 3.67 -6.78
CA LYS A 45 -2.28 4.82 -7.29
C LYS A 45 -1.49 5.46 -6.15
N ARG A 46 -0.18 5.60 -6.34
CA ARG A 46 0.64 6.52 -5.54
C ARG A 46 0.25 7.95 -5.92
N LEU A 47 -0.12 8.75 -4.93
CA LEU A 47 -0.52 10.15 -5.10
C LEU A 47 0.64 11.10 -4.89
N ASN A 48 1.44 10.86 -3.84
CA ASN A 48 2.59 11.70 -3.50
C ASN A 48 3.62 10.93 -2.68
N GLY A 49 4.85 11.42 -2.61
CA GLY A 49 5.92 10.91 -1.76
C GLY A 49 6.83 12.05 -1.31
N TYR A 50 7.04 12.22 -0.01
CA TYR A 50 7.88 13.31 0.51
C TYR A 50 8.65 12.87 1.76
N ARG A 51 9.80 13.52 2.00
CA ARG A 51 10.55 13.35 3.25
C ARG A 51 9.95 14.24 4.33
N ASP A 52 9.76 13.67 5.51
CA ASP A 52 9.30 14.34 6.72
C ASP A 52 10.23 13.94 7.89
N GLY A 53 11.25 14.75 8.14
CA GLY A 53 12.34 14.42 9.06
C GLY A 53 13.09 13.16 8.64
N ASN A 54 13.11 12.16 9.53
CA ASN A 54 13.76 10.86 9.29
C ASN A 54 12.89 9.87 8.51
N TYR A 55 11.66 10.26 8.15
CA TYR A 55 10.70 9.39 7.47
C TYR A 55 10.51 9.80 6.01
N TYR A 56 10.15 8.81 5.19
CA TYR A 56 9.58 9.03 3.88
C TYR A 56 8.10 8.68 3.94
N VAL A 57 7.23 9.65 3.68
CA VAL A 57 5.78 9.48 3.72
C VAL A 57 5.28 9.28 2.31
N VAL A 58 4.54 8.20 2.07
CA VAL A 58 3.85 7.96 0.80
C VAL A 58 2.35 8.12 0.98
N GLU A 59 1.75 8.98 0.17
CA GLU A 59 0.30 9.09 0.05
C GLU A 59 -0.17 8.22 -1.11
N TYR A 60 -1.21 7.43 -0.91
CA TYR A 60 -1.75 6.53 -1.92
C TYR A 60 -3.28 6.46 -1.86
N SER A 61 -3.87 6.02 -2.96
CA SER A 61 -5.30 5.73 -3.04
C SER A 61 -5.57 4.42 -3.74
N PHE A 62 -6.67 3.77 -3.37
CA PHE A 62 -7.15 2.55 -4.02
C PHE A 62 -8.65 2.36 -3.81
N ASP A 63 -9.24 1.49 -4.62
CA ASP A 63 -10.62 1.06 -4.50
C ASP A 63 -10.65 -0.35 -3.87
N LEU A 64 -11.31 -0.49 -2.72
CA LEU A 64 -11.54 -1.77 -2.07
C LEU A 64 -12.94 -2.29 -2.43
N TYR A 65 -13.00 -3.40 -3.14
CA TYR A 65 -14.23 -4.13 -3.44
C TYR A 65 -14.43 -5.21 -2.37
N ILE A 66 -15.26 -4.93 -1.39
CA ILE A 66 -15.50 -5.85 -0.26
C ILE A 66 -16.33 -7.04 -0.75
N ASP A 67 -15.79 -8.23 -0.55
CA ASP A 67 -16.48 -9.49 -0.84
C ASP A 67 -17.12 -10.01 0.45
N GLN A 68 -18.45 -10.13 0.45
CA GLN A 68 -19.21 -10.59 1.62
C GLN A 68 -18.81 -11.99 2.10
N ASN A 69 -18.42 -12.88 1.19
CA ASN A 69 -18.01 -14.24 1.53
C ASN A 69 -16.62 -14.22 2.17
N LYS A 70 -15.69 -13.44 1.62
CA LYS A 70 -14.36 -13.24 2.22
C LYS A 70 -14.45 -12.58 3.60
N LEU A 71 -15.26 -11.53 3.73
CA LEU A 71 -15.51 -10.83 4.98
C LEU A 71 -16.11 -11.76 6.05
N LYS A 72 -17.14 -12.54 5.71
CA LYS A 72 -17.70 -13.55 6.62
C LYS A 72 -16.69 -14.62 7.01
N SER A 73 -15.86 -15.07 6.07
CA SER A 73 -14.79 -16.03 6.33
C SER A 73 -13.76 -15.46 7.31
N ALA A 74 -13.31 -14.22 7.10
CA ALA A 74 -12.39 -13.52 7.99
C ALA A 74 -12.97 -13.35 9.40
N LEU A 75 -14.25 -12.97 9.51
CA LEU A 75 -14.96 -12.87 10.79
C LEU A 75 -15.09 -14.22 11.50
N ASN A 76 -15.38 -15.29 10.76
CA ASN A 76 -15.49 -16.63 11.33
C ASN A 76 -14.13 -17.17 11.79
N LYS A 77 -13.05 -16.88 11.04
CA LYS A 77 -11.68 -17.19 11.48
C LYS A 77 -11.32 -16.43 12.75
N ALA A 78 -11.63 -15.14 12.80
CA ALA A 78 -11.39 -14.30 13.99
C ALA A 78 -12.10 -14.83 15.23
N LYS A 79 -13.31 -15.38 15.11
CA LYS A 79 -14.04 -15.98 16.24
C LYS A 79 -13.35 -17.22 16.83
N ASN A 80 -12.52 -17.91 16.06
CA ASN A 80 -11.81 -19.12 16.48
C ASN A 80 -10.33 -18.85 16.82
N MET A 81 -9.90 -17.58 16.77
CA MET A 81 -8.54 -17.14 17.12
C MET A 81 -8.47 -16.70 18.59
N ASP A 82 -7.26 -16.55 19.10
CA ASP A 82 -7.03 -15.98 20.44
C ASP A 82 -7.66 -14.58 20.58
N SER A 83 -7.97 -14.21 21.82
CA SER A 83 -8.70 -12.98 22.16
C SER A 83 -8.01 -11.68 21.69
N ILE A 84 -6.69 -11.70 21.53
CA ILE A 84 -5.90 -10.54 21.09
C ILE A 84 -5.99 -10.36 19.56
N GLU A 85 -5.84 -11.44 18.80
CA GLU A 85 -5.88 -11.39 17.32
C GLU A 85 -7.31 -11.06 16.83
N SER A 86 -8.31 -11.66 17.46
CA SER A 86 -9.72 -11.35 17.19
C SER A 86 -10.06 -9.88 17.46
N PHE A 87 -9.49 -9.27 18.50
CA PHE A 87 -9.63 -7.85 18.78
C PHE A 87 -8.99 -6.97 17.70
N GLN A 88 -7.77 -7.30 17.24
CA GLN A 88 -7.10 -6.55 16.16
C GLN A 88 -7.90 -6.57 14.86
N ILE A 89 -8.45 -7.73 14.48
CA ILE A 89 -9.33 -7.85 13.31
C ILE A 89 -10.60 -7.01 13.50
N GLY A 90 -11.19 -7.03 14.71
CA GLY A 90 -12.35 -6.21 15.05
C GLY A 90 -12.10 -4.71 14.88
N VAL A 91 -10.96 -4.22 15.38
CA VAL A 91 -10.55 -2.81 15.23
C VAL A 91 -10.33 -2.45 13.76
N ALA A 92 -9.68 -3.31 12.97
CA ALA A 92 -9.46 -3.08 11.55
C ALA A 92 -10.79 -2.99 10.76
N LEU A 93 -11.73 -3.91 11.03
CA LEU A 93 -13.05 -3.89 10.40
C LEU A 93 -13.89 -2.70 10.83
N PHE A 94 -13.79 -2.29 12.09
CA PHE A 94 -14.45 -1.07 12.57
C PHE A 94 -13.88 0.18 11.88
N GLY A 95 -12.56 0.25 11.73
CA GLY A 95 -11.90 1.32 10.97
C GLY A 95 -12.39 1.41 9.53
N LEU A 96 -12.61 0.27 8.87
CA LEU A 96 -13.22 0.23 7.53
C LEU A 96 -14.67 0.68 7.55
N ALA A 97 -15.47 0.28 8.53
CA ALA A 97 -16.86 0.71 8.66
C ALA A 97 -17.01 2.23 8.86
N LEU A 98 -16.03 2.88 9.50
CA LEU A 98 -15.99 4.33 9.65
C LEU A 98 -15.60 5.07 8.36
N ARG A 99 -14.76 4.44 7.52
CA ARG A 99 -14.22 5.03 6.29
C ARG A 99 -15.10 4.74 5.06
N CYS A 100 -15.83 3.64 5.07
CA CYS A 100 -16.60 3.15 3.94
C CYS A 100 -18.10 3.40 4.12
N SER A 101 -18.82 3.63 3.02
CA SER A 101 -20.27 3.73 3.04
C SER A 101 -20.91 2.37 3.38
N LYS A 102 -22.14 2.38 3.88
CA LYS A 102 -22.92 1.13 4.06
C LYS A 102 -23.02 0.31 2.77
N LYS A 103 -23.20 0.97 1.62
CA LYS A 103 -23.27 0.29 0.32
C LYS A 103 -21.95 -0.39 -0.04
N ALA A 104 -20.82 0.22 0.31
CA ALA A 104 -19.51 -0.37 0.09
C ALA A 104 -19.27 -1.58 1.01
N ILE A 105 -19.65 -1.48 2.29
CA ILE A 105 -19.61 -2.61 3.22
C ILE A 105 -20.53 -3.75 2.77
N GLU A 106 -21.64 -3.47 2.08
CA GLU A 106 -22.53 -4.47 1.48
C GLU A 106 -22.02 -5.02 0.12
N GLY A 107 -20.87 -4.55 -0.37
CA GLY A 107 -20.30 -4.96 -1.66
C GLY A 107 -21.01 -4.40 -2.90
N LYS A 108 -21.86 -3.38 -2.74
CA LYS A 108 -22.63 -2.76 -3.84
C LYS A 108 -21.85 -1.67 -4.59
N GLU A 109 -20.83 -1.11 -3.97
CA GLU A 109 -19.93 -0.11 -4.55
C GLU A 109 -18.51 -0.25 -3.96
N PRO A 110 -17.45 0.26 -4.60
CA PRO A 110 -16.13 0.23 -4.01
C PRO A 110 -16.00 1.21 -2.84
N CYS A 111 -15.28 0.81 -1.80
CA CYS A 111 -14.79 1.74 -0.80
C CYS A 111 -13.52 2.43 -1.30
N LYS A 112 -13.61 3.73 -1.57
CA LYS A 112 -12.46 4.53 -2.03
C LYS A 112 -11.64 4.97 -0.84
N ILE A 113 -10.41 4.46 -0.73
CA ILE A 113 -9.53 4.73 0.39
C ILE A 113 -8.37 5.61 -0.10
N LYS A 114 -8.10 6.68 0.65
CA LYS A 114 -6.88 7.50 0.53
C LYS A 114 -6.18 7.47 1.88
N ASP A 115 -4.95 7.00 1.90
CA ASP A 115 -4.19 6.85 3.14
C ASP A 115 -2.73 7.26 2.96
N LYS A 116 -2.01 7.29 4.08
CA LYS A 116 -0.58 7.56 4.14
C LYS A 116 0.13 6.39 4.83
N ILE A 117 1.35 6.14 4.42
CA ILE A 117 2.24 5.16 5.06
C ILE A 117 3.61 5.79 5.22
N LYS A 118 4.24 5.59 6.37
CA LYS A 118 5.56 6.10 6.72
C LYS A 118 6.59 5.01 6.62
N PHE A 119 7.72 5.37 6.04
CA PHE A 119 8.88 4.50 5.92
C PHE A 119 10.08 5.12 6.60
N VAL A 120 10.93 4.28 7.19
CA VAL A 120 12.27 4.64 7.65
C VAL A 120 13.30 3.89 6.82
N LYS A 121 14.41 4.56 6.47
CA LYS A 121 15.52 3.92 5.76
C LYS A 121 16.53 3.39 6.78
N GLY A 122 16.73 2.08 6.79
CA GLY A 122 17.79 1.40 7.54
C GLY A 122 18.86 0.82 6.62
N GLU A 123 19.83 0.11 7.21
CA GLU A 123 20.93 -0.54 6.47
C GLU A 123 20.44 -1.58 5.45
N LYS A 124 19.31 -2.24 5.74
CA LYS A 124 18.70 -3.27 4.89
C LYS A 124 17.69 -2.73 3.87
N GLY A 125 17.49 -1.42 3.81
CA GLY A 125 16.52 -0.78 2.93
C GLY A 125 15.39 -0.05 3.66
N TRP A 126 14.25 0.10 2.99
CA TRP A 126 13.07 0.78 3.53
C TRP A 126 12.20 -0.17 4.35
N SER A 127 11.76 0.29 5.52
CA SER A 127 10.84 -0.46 6.39
C SER A 127 9.61 0.39 6.73
N VAL A 128 8.43 -0.24 6.75
CA VAL A 128 7.18 0.38 7.21
C VAL A 128 7.26 0.61 8.71
N VAL A 129 6.83 1.79 9.15
CA VAL A 129 6.75 2.15 10.58
C VAL A 129 5.35 2.56 11.00
N GLU A 130 4.52 3.05 10.07
CA GLU A 130 3.14 3.47 10.31
C GLU A 130 2.32 3.44 9.03
#